data_AF-A0ABD3QP93-F1
#
_entry.id   AF-A0ABD3QP93-F1
#
_cell.length_a   1.000
_cell.length_b   1.000
_cell.length_c   1.000
_cell.angle_alpha   90.00
_cell.angle_beta   90.00
_cell.angle_gamma   90.00
#
_symmetry.space_group_name_H-M   'P 1'
#
loop_
_entity.id
_entity.type
_entity.pdbx_description
1 polymer ?
#
loop_
_entity_poly.entity_id
_entity_poly.type
_entity_poly.pdbx_seq_one_letter_code
_entity_poly.pdbx_strand_id
1 'polypeptide(L)'
;MILKLQPNMPPREETGLLAKEQSSYLEYKSRPSDFEDIGDITLTLSSSSPFQRRLHRLLRNVAIIISSSLVVVSLRHILQRTEIQSGILVPSGPYRLVEVHEGSTFFDYYDFYEGPDSLGSAGYNVYVSKEDAEHSRIVDVIRDDSGEELVYMSSAATKDGPRNSIRLEGKRRFERGLFLLDVRHMPNGPGVWPAFWLTDEAAWPRNGEVDILEGVNGMTTVKTALHTSNECDMYAHVASYDMTGDWEWITGIPDTFTGQPNFKIVKPADNCWVMAQHQWANEGCTAVHNRNNTIGGPVNDAGGGVYALEWDPQNHYIKSWVFSPREDMPHNLIQAIETAGLTDVSKRVIPDPRSWRLPYAYFAIGETTGCSADHFKNMRIVFNLAFCGNVAGNRFTTECPTEAKQFNVSNDPVKTCEAYIASDPKALKEEAFWKIRGVYVYERELEKKTMMGEDSQQ
;
A
#
# COMPACT_ATOMS: atom_id res chain seq x y z
N MET A 1 -32.36 -25.37 -29.65
CA MET A 1 -33.64 -24.83 -29.13
C MET A 1 -33.27 -23.62 -28.29
N ILE A 2 -33.21 -22.46 -28.94
CA ILE A 2 -32.67 -21.20 -28.40
C ILE A 2 -33.86 -20.33 -28.01
N LEU A 3 -33.98 -19.99 -26.73
CA LEU A 3 -34.96 -19.02 -26.25
C LEU A 3 -34.32 -17.63 -26.24
N LYS A 4 -34.80 -16.80 -27.16
CA LYS A 4 -34.53 -15.36 -27.27
C LYS A 4 -35.20 -14.62 -26.11
N LEU A 5 -34.47 -13.77 -25.41
CA LEU A 5 -35.03 -12.67 -24.63
C LEU A 5 -34.80 -11.38 -25.44
N GLN A 6 -35.88 -10.75 -25.90
CA GLN A 6 -35.86 -9.41 -26.49
C GLN A 6 -36.01 -8.35 -25.40
N PRO A 7 -35.33 -7.20 -25.49
CA PRO A 7 -35.67 -6.02 -24.70
C PRO A 7 -36.64 -5.10 -25.47
N ASN A 8 -37.72 -4.69 -24.81
CA ASN A 8 -38.56 -3.56 -25.23
C ASN A 8 -38.31 -2.39 -24.28
N MET A 9 -37.68 -1.32 -24.77
CA MET A 9 -37.77 0.02 -24.19
C MET A 9 -37.97 1.06 -25.30
N PRO A 10 -38.85 2.06 -25.14
CA PRO A 10 -39.10 3.12 -26.12
C PRO A 10 -38.02 4.22 -26.07
N PRO A 11 -37.85 5.03 -27.15
CA PRO A 11 -36.75 5.99 -27.27
C PRO A 11 -36.98 7.22 -26.40
N ARG A 12 -35.90 7.73 -25.77
CA ARG A 12 -35.88 9.04 -25.13
C ARG A 12 -35.10 10.01 -26.02
N GLU A 13 -35.77 11.11 -26.32
CA GLU A 13 -35.31 12.20 -27.19
C GLU A 13 -34.01 12.85 -26.70
N GLU A 14 -33.09 13.07 -27.65
CA GLU A 14 -31.94 13.95 -27.50
C GLU A 14 -32.41 15.40 -27.36
N THR A 15 -32.00 16.08 -26.28
CA THR A 15 -31.90 17.54 -26.28
C THR A 15 -30.52 17.92 -25.75
N GLY A 16 -29.68 18.39 -26.67
CA GLY A 16 -28.37 18.94 -26.37
C GLY A 16 -28.50 20.31 -25.71
N LEU A 17 -27.68 20.53 -24.69
CA LEU A 17 -27.38 21.86 -24.15
C LEU A 17 -25.86 21.93 -23.91
N LEU A 18 -25.20 22.63 -24.83
CA LEU A 18 -23.81 23.05 -24.77
C LEU A 18 -23.62 24.04 -23.60
N ALA A 19 -22.90 23.62 -22.55
CA ALA A 19 -22.37 24.53 -21.56
C ALA A 19 -20.92 24.89 -21.91
N LYS A 20 -20.68 26.17 -22.17
CA LYS A 20 -19.34 26.78 -22.30
C LYS A 20 -18.66 26.78 -20.93
N GLU A 21 -17.54 26.10 -20.78
CA GLU A 21 -16.61 26.34 -19.68
C GLU A 21 -15.54 27.37 -20.08
N GLN A 22 -15.53 28.50 -19.38
CA GLN A 22 -14.42 29.45 -19.38
C GLN A 22 -13.40 29.01 -18.33
N SER A 23 -12.25 28.53 -18.78
CA SER A 23 -11.07 28.32 -17.94
C SER A 23 -10.34 29.66 -17.76
N SER A 24 -10.15 30.09 -16.52
CA SER A 24 -9.31 31.24 -16.17
C SER A 24 -7.97 30.72 -15.64
N TYR A 25 -6.92 30.95 -16.44
CA TYR A 25 -5.53 30.70 -16.07
C TYR A 25 -4.98 31.92 -15.33
N LEU A 26 -4.46 31.71 -14.12
CA LEU A 26 -3.68 32.69 -13.36
C LEU A 26 -2.20 32.53 -13.71
N GLU A 27 -1.64 33.50 -14.45
CA GLU A 27 -0.21 33.64 -14.74
C GLU A 27 0.55 34.20 -13.52
N TYR A 28 1.57 33.47 -13.07
CA TYR A 28 2.54 33.91 -12.07
C TYR A 28 3.71 34.64 -12.76
N LYS A 29 3.80 35.96 -12.57
CA LYS A 29 4.92 36.80 -13.05
C LYS A 29 6.02 36.91 -11.99
N SER A 30 7.22 36.46 -12.31
CA SER A 30 8.44 36.72 -11.53
C SER A 30 9.07 38.06 -11.93
N ARG A 31 9.45 38.87 -10.92
CA ARG A 31 10.26 40.10 -11.05
C ARG A 31 11.74 39.77 -10.80
N PRO A 32 12.71 40.35 -11.53
CA PRO A 32 14.12 40.36 -11.12
C PRO A 32 14.45 41.62 -10.29
N SER A 33 15.28 41.43 -9.27
CA SER A 33 15.82 42.49 -8.41
C SER A 33 17.18 43.00 -8.91
N ASP A 34 17.35 44.31 -8.78
CA ASP A 34 18.50 45.13 -9.13
C ASP A 34 19.80 44.77 -8.37
N PHE A 35 20.95 44.94 -9.03
CA PHE A 35 22.24 45.19 -8.37
C PHE A 35 23.06 46.18 -9.23
N GLU A 36 23.37 47.32 -8.62
CA GLU A 36 24.08 48.47 -9.18
C GLU A 36 25.63 48.30 -9.20
N ASP A 37 26.21 49.03 -10.15
CA ASP A 37 27.63 49.28 -10.42
C ASP A 37 28.42 49.88 -9.25
N ILE A 38 29.69 49.45 -9.09
CA ILE A 38 30.72 50.22 -8.36
C ILE A 38 32.04 50.21 -9.14
N GLY A 39 32.32 51.36 -9.78
CA GLY A 39 33.53 52.17 -9.56
C GLY A 39 34.90 51.68 -10.02
N ASP A 40 35.32 52.12 -11.21
CA ASP A 40 36.71 52.11 -11.68
C ASP A 40 37.59 53.11 -10.89
N ILE A 41 38.70 52.63 -10.32
CA ILE A 41 39.76 53.46 -9.71
C ILE A 41 40.96 53.50 -10.66
N THR A 42 41.20 54.67 -11.23
CA THR A 42 42.39 54.98 -12.03
C THR A 42 43.54 55.38 -11.12
N LEU A 43 44.62 54.60 -11.11
CA LEU A 43 45.91 54.98 -10.50
C LEU A 43 46.92 55.36 -11.58
N THR A 44 47.33 56.62 -11.56
CA THR A 44 48.43 57.18 -12.36
C THR A 44 49.78 56.80 -11.74
N LEU A 45 50.68 56.23 -12.54
CA LEU A 45 52.09 56.03 -12.17
C LEU A 45 53.02 56.43 -13.32
N SER A 46 54.02 57.22 -12.95
CA SER A 46 54.99 57.91 -13.80
C SER A 46 56.03 57.00 -14.46
N SER A 47 56.56 57.52 -15.56
CA SER A 47 57.76 57.16 -16.33
C SER A 47 58.70 56.07 -15.79
N SER A 48 58.74 54.96 -16.51
CA SER A 48 59.90 54.07 -16.64
C SER A 48 59.85 53.36 -18.01
N SER A 49 61.04 53.09 -18.57
CA SER A 49 61.34 52.87 -19.99
C SER A 49 60.60 51.69 -20.68
N PRO A 50 60.50 51.68 -22.04
CA PRO A 50 59.71 50.69 -22.79
C PRO A 50 60.23 49.25 -22.71
N PHE A 51 61.47 49.06 -22.26
CA PHE A 51 62.13 47.75 -22.27
C PHE A 51 61.84 46.93 -20.99
N GLN A 52 61.61 47.57 -19.85
CA GLN A 52 61.33 46.86 -18.58
C GLN A 52 59.87 46.40 -18.42
N ARG A 53 58.93 46.94 -19.21
CA ARG A 53 57.49 46.56 -19.14
C ARG A 53 57.17 45.22 -19.81
N ARG A 54 58.02 44.74 -20.73
CA ARG A 54 57.80 43.48 -21.47
C ARG A 54 58.26 42.26 -20.68
N LEU A 55 59.36 42.36 -19.92
CA LEU A 55 59.90 41.25 -19.12
C LEU A 55 59.09 41.00 -17.83
N HIS A 56 58.58 42.06 -17.20
CA HIS A 56 57.74 41.92 -16.00
C HIS A 56 56.31 41.40 -16.30
N ARG A 57 55.73 41.69 -17.47
CA ARG A 57 54.42 41.14 -17.86
C ARG A 57 54.47 39.65 -18.22
N LEU A 58 55.56 39.18 -18.81
CA LEU A 58 55.75 37.76 -19.13
C LEU A 58 56.00 36.91 -17.87
N LEU A 59 56.82 37.39 -16.93
CA LEU A 59 57.11 36.66 -15.69
C LEU A 59 55.93 36.65 -14.69
N ARG A 60 55.13 37.73 -14.65
CA ARG A 60 53.95 37.82 -13.76
C ARG A 60 52.78 36.96 -14.25
N ASN A 61 52.60 36.82 -15.56
CA ASN A 61 51.55 35.95 -16.13
C ASN A 61 51.91 34.46 -16.02
N VAL A 62 53.18 34.08 -16.14
CA VAL A 62 53.60 32.67 -15.97
C VAL A 62 53.56 32.24 -14.50
N ALA A 63 53.94 33.12 -13.55
CA ALA A 63 53.87 32.82 -12.12
C ALA A 63 52.43 32.73 -11.57
N ILE A 64 51.48 33.49 -12.12
CA ILE A 64 50.05 33.44 -11.73
C ILE A 64 49.36 32.21 -12.32
N ILE A 65 49.74 31.77 -13.53
CA ILE A 65 49.14 30.57 -14.16
C ILE A 65 49.66 29.27 -13.50
N ILE A 66 50.93 29.22 -13.08
CA ILE A 66 51.49 28.02 -12.42
C ILE A 66 51.02 27.91 -10.96
N SER A 67 50.85 29.03 -10.24
CA SER A 67 50.32 29.01 -8.86
C SER A 67 48.81 28.75 -8.78
N SER A 68 48.01 29.27 -9.72
CA SER A 68 46.57 28.96 -9.79
C SER A 68 46.29 27.51 -10.23
N SER A 69 47.08 26.94 -11.13
CA SER A 69 46.89 25.54 -11.57
C SER A 69 47.24 24.52 -10.48
N LEU A 70 48.33 24.73 -9.73
CA LEU A 70 48.72 23.85 -8.63
C LEU A 70 47.80 23.98 -7.41
N VAL A 71 47.29 25.17 -7.11
CA VAL A 71 46.32 25.38 -6.02
C VAL A 71 44.94 24.81 -6.38
N VAL A 72 44.49 24.90 -7.64
CA VAL A 72 43.21 24.29 -8.07
C VAL A 72 43.30 22.77 -8.16
N VAL A 73 44.43 22.19 -8.57
CA VAL A 73 44.61 20.72 -8.57
C VAL A 73 44.79 20.18 -7.14
N SER A 74 45.47 20.91 -6.26
CA SER A 74 45.62 20.53 -4.85
C SER A 74 44.32 20.71 -4.06
N LEU A 75 43.54 21.78 -4.31
CA LEU A 75 42.19 21.92 -3.73
C LEU A 75 41.21 20.92 -4.34
N ARG A 76 41.29 20.54 -5.63
CA ARG A 76 40.47 19.45 -6.16
C ARG A 76 40.83 18.10 -5.56
N HIS A 77 42.11 17.82 -5.29
CA HIS A 77 42.51 16.58 -4.60
C HIS A 77 42.21 16.61 -3.09
N ILE A 78 42.22 17.77 -2.45
CA ILE A 78 41.84 17.92 -1.04
C ILE A 78 40.30 17.93 -0.89
N LEU A 79 39.56 18.53 -1.84
CA LEU A 79 38.09 18.51 -1.88
C LEU A 79 37.50 17.20 -2.43
N GLN A 80 38.22 16.45 -3.28
CA GLN A 80 37.88 15.04 -3.60
C GLN A 80 38.26 14.07 -2.48
N ARG A 81 39.22 14.41 -1.61
CA ARG A 81 39.52 13.60 -0.41
C ARG A 81 38.67 13.95 0.80
N THR A 82 37.87 15.01 0.72
CA THR A 82 36.76 15.28 1.63
C THR A 82 35.42 15.11 0.91
N GLU A 83 35.32 14.17 -0.04
CA GLU A 83 34.07 13.45 -0.19
C GLU A 83 33.88 12.69 1.12
N ILE A 84 32.96 13.18 1.93
CA ILE A 84 32.51 12.51 3.13
C ILE A 84 32.17 11.08 2.71
N GLN A 85 32.95 10.13 3.22
CA GLN A 85 32.72 8.68 3.17
C GLN A 85 31.43 8.29 3.95
N SER A 86 30.36 9.06 3.82
CA SER A 86 29.01 8.62 4.13
C SER A 86 28.58 7.76 2.96
N GLY A 87 29.06 6.52 2.93
CA GLY A 87 28.54 5.52 2.01
C GLY A 87 27.01 5.47 2.09
N ILE A 88 26.36 5.32 0.95
CA ILE A 88 24.89 5.18 0.87
C ILE A 88 24.50 4.00 1.76
N LEU A 89 23.63 4.26 2.73
CA LEU A 89 23.06 3.21 3.57
C LEU A 89 21.99 2.47 2.77
N VAL A 90 22.08 1.14 2.72
CA VAL A 90 21.14 0.24 2.06
C VAL A 90 20.55 -0.75 3.07
N PRO A 91 19.24 -1.03 3.02
CA PRO A 91 18.59 -1.93 3.97
C PRO A 91 18.86 -3.39 3.58
N SER A 92 20.05 -3.88 3.92
CA SER A 92 20.52 -5.23 3.59
C SER A 92 20.84 -6.08 4.82
N GLY A 93 20.87 -5.47 6.00
CA GLY A 93 21.12 -6.17 7.26
C GLY A 93 19.92 -7.02 7.73
N PRO A 94 20.01 -7.60 8.95
CA PRO A 94 18.94 -8.39 9.53
C PRO A 94 17.69 -7.53 9.79
N TYR A 95 16.54 -8.18 9.91
CA TYR A 95 15.33 -7.50 10.37
C TYR A 95 15.50 -7.03 11.82
N ARG A 96 15.06 -5.80 12.11
CA ARG A 96 14.88 -5.29 13.46
C ARG A 96 13.39 -5.05 13.70
N LEU A 97 12.91 -5.37 14.89
CA LEU A 97 11.55 -5.01 15.31
C LEU A 97 11.46 -3.50 15.50
N VAL A 98 10.45 -2.89 14.89
CA VAL A 98 10.25 -1.44 14.88
C VAL A 98 9.01 -1.06 15.67
N GLU A 99 7.90 -1.79 15.50
CA GLU A 99 6.66 -1.55 16.25
C GLU A 99 6.01 -2.88 16.68
N VAL A 100 5.39 -2.84 17.86
CA VAL A 100 4.57 -3.91 18.43
C VAL A 100 3.24 -3.30 18.87
N HIS A 101 2.18 -3.62 18.13
CA HIS A 101 0.84 -3.16 18.43
C HIS A 101 0.12 -4.30 19.13
N GLU A 102 0.02 -4.25 20.46
CA GLU A 102 -0.67 -5.27 21.24
C GLU A 102 -1.33 -4.70 22.50
N GLY A 103 -2.30 -5.45 23.02
CA GLY A 103 -2.97 -5.17 24.29
C GLY A 103 -3.48 -3.73 24.39
N SER A 104 -3.37 -3.15 25.59
CA SER A 104 -3.87 -1.81 25.89
C SER A 104 -3.22 -0.69 25.05
N THR A 105 -2.04 -0.94 24.48
CA THR A 105 -1.30 0.06 23.69
C THR A 105 -1.62 -0.01 22.19
N PHE A 106 -2.40 -1.00 21.74
CA PHE A 106 -2.65 -1.19 20.31
C PHE A 106 -3.21 0.07 19.64
N PHE A 107 -4.22 0.70 20.25
CA PHE A 107 -4.86 1.88 19.68
C PHE A 107 -4.00 3.15 19.74
N ASP A 108 -2.87 3.15 20.45
CA ASP A 108 -1.97 4.31 20.49
C ASP A 108 -1.22 4.53 19.18
N TYR A 109 -1.09 3.48 18.35
CA TYR A 109 -0.41 3.52 17.06
C TYR A 109 -1.28 4.05 15.91
N TYR A 110 -2.58 4.28 16.16
CA TYR A 110 -3.54 4.63 15.11
C TYR A 110 -4.32 5.90 15.43
N ASP A 111 -4.70 6.60 14.37
CA ASP A 111 -5.76 7.59 14.38
C ASP A 111 -7.07 6.93 13.93
N PHE A 112 -8.19 7.32 14.54
CA PHE A 112 -9.52 6.85 14.14
C PHE A 112 -10.05 7.80 13.08
N TYR A 113 -10.21 7.33 11.85
CA TYR A 113 -10.83 8.12 10.80
C TYR A 113 -12.33 8.23 11.07
N GLU A 114 -12.86 9.45 11.04
CA GLU A 114 -14.27 9.75 11.23
C GLU A 114 -14.85 10.31 9.93
N GLY A 115 -15.93 9.69 9.45
CA GLY A 115 -16.61 10.14 8.24
C GLY A 115 -17.15 9.01 7.38
N PRO A 116 -17.71 9.36 6.20
CA PRO A 116 -18.15 8.37 5.24
C PRO A 116 -16.96 7.58 4.69
N ASP A 117 -17.26 6.37 4.21
CA ASP A 117 -16.30 5.61 3.42
C ASP A 117 -15.87 6.37 2.15
N SER A 118 -14.74 5.99 1.58
CA SER A 118 -14.18 6.68 0.41
C SER A 118 -15.18 6.65 -0.76
N LEU A 119 -15.14 7.65 -1.66
CA LEU A 119 -16.00 7.63 -2.85
C LEU A 119 -15.74 6.42 -3.77
N GLY A 120 -14.52 5.88 -3.74
CA GLY A 120 -14.13 4.70 -4.53
C GLY A 120 -14.69 3.40 -3.97
N SER A 121 -14.77 3.27 -2.65
CA SER A 121 -15.30 2.08 -1.96
C SER A 121 -16.81 2.17 -1.76
N ALA A 122 -17.31 3.36 -1.38
CA ALA A 122 -18.72 3.69 -1.18
C ALA A 122 -19.48 2.72 -0.27
N GLY A 123 -18.83 2.23 0.79
CA GLY A 123 -19.42 1.31 1.75
C GLY A 123 -20.66 1.88 2.48
N TYR A 124 -21.58 0.98 2.84
CA TYR A 124 -22.79 1.27 3.62
C TYR A 124 -22.48 1.39 5.12
N ASN A 125 -21.52 2.25 5.44
CA ASN A 125 -21.08 2.52 6.80
C ASN A 125 -20.61 3.96 6.96
N VAL A 126 -20.57 4.40 8.21
CA VAL A 126 -19.89 5.62 8.65
C VAL A 126 -18.86 5.21 9.68
N TYR A 127 -17.62 5.64 9.47
CA TYR A 127 -16.56 5.44 10.45
C TYR A 127 -16.68 6.49 11.55
N VAL A 128 -16.50 6.06 12.80
CA VAL A 128 -16.73 6.89 13.98
C VAL A 128 -15.43 7.21 14.73
N SER A 129 -15.47 8.28 15.52
CA SER A 129 -14.39 8.67 16.41
C SER A 129 -14.02 7.56 17.42
N LYS A 130 -12.83 7.66 18.04
CA LYS A 130 -12.44 6.74 19.11
C LYS A 130 -13.43 6.76 20.28
N GLU A 131 -13.87 7.95 20.70
CA GLU A 131 -14.83 8.13 21.79
C GLU A 131 -16.16 7.44 21.49
N ASP A 132 -16.69 7.63 20.28
CA ASP A 132 -17.94 6.99 19.85
C ASP A 132 -17.80 5.48 19.69
N ALA A 133 -16.63 5.01 19.23
CA ALA A 133 -16.33 3.60 19.10
C ALA A 133 -16.29 2.90 20.47
N GLU A 134 -15.67 3.53 21.47
CA GLU A 134 -15.63 3.05 22.86
C GLU A 134 -17.04 3.10 23.50
N HIS A 135 -17.76 4.21 23.34
CA HIS A 135 -19.13 4.36 23.86
C HIS A 135 -20.10 3.33 23.25
N SER A 136 -19.95 3.06 21.96
CA SER A 136 -20.74 2.04 21.24
C SER A 136 -20.23 0.61 21.44
N ARG A 137 -19.12 0.43 22.19
CA ARG A 137 -18.46 -0.86 22.47
C ARG A 137 -18.11 -1.65 21.21
N ILE A 138 -17.70 -0.95 20.17
CA ILE A 138 -17.22 -1.56 18.93
C ILE A 138 -15.69 -1.64 18.88
N VAL A 139 -14.99 -1.11 19.89
CA VAL A 139 -13.56 -1.37 20.14
C VAL A 139 -13.33 -1.68 21.60
N ASP A 140 -12.43 -2.62 21.89
CA ASP A 140 -12.00 -2.94 23.26
C ASP A 140 -10.70 -3.75 23.25
N VAL A 141 -10.07 -3.91 24.42
CA VAL A 141 -9.04 -4.91 24.67
C VAL A 141 -9.62 -5.95 25.62
N ILE A 142 -9.91 -7.13 25.08
CA ILE A 142 -10.54 -8.24 25.78
C ILE A 142 -9.51 -9.29 26.17
N ARG A 143 -9.89 -10.20 27.07
CA ARG A 143 -9.15 -11.43 27.35
C ARG A 143 -9.96 -12.64 26.91
N ASP A 144 -9.29 -13.60 26.30
CA ASP A 144 -9.90 -14.91 26.02
C ASP A 144 -9.90 -15.81 27.27
N ASP A 145 -10.43 -17.03 27.12
CA ASP A 145 -10.50 -18.02 28.21
C ASP A 145 -9.12 -18.48 28.71
N SER A 146 -8.07 -18.33 27.88
CA SER A 146 -6.68 -18.61 28.26
C SER A 146 -6.02 -17.44 29.00
N GLY A 147 -6.67 -16.28 29.01
CA GLY A 147 -6.15 -15.03 29.55
C GLY A 147 -5.32 -14.22 28.56
N GLU A 148 -5.23 -14.62 27.28
CA GLU A 148 -4.56 -13.89 26.21
C GLU A 148 -5.30 -12.58 25.93
N GLU A 149 -4.58 -11.46 25.90
CA GLU A 149 -5.14 -10.16 25.54
C GLU A 149 -5.31 -10.05 24.02
N LEU A 150 -6.52 -9.72 23.60
CA LEU A 150 -6.92 -9.58 22.20
C LEU A 150 -7.56 -8.23 21.98
N VAL A 151 -7.24 -7.60 20.86
CA VAL A 151 -7.85 -6.36 20.40
C VAL A 151 -9.12 -6.71 19.65
N TYR A 152 -10.25 -6.24 20.17
CA TYR A 152 -11.57 -6.42 19.57
C TYR A 152 -11.97 -5.18 18.77
N MET A 153 -12.43 -5.37 17.53
CA MET A 153 -12.96 -4.30 16.69
C MET A 153 -14.16 -4.78 15.87
N SER A 154 -15.28 -4.06 15.89
CA SER A 154 -16.53 -4.45 15.22
C SER A 154 -17.29 -3.22 14.71
N SER A 155 -18.61 -3.32 14.63
CA SER A 155 -19.52 -2.33 14.07
C SER A 155 -20.87 -2.36 14.79
N ALA A 156 -21.59 -1.24 14.79
CA ALA A 156 -22.87 -1.08 15.49
C ALA A 156 -23.98 -0.62 14.54
N ALA A 157 -25.14 -1.26 14.65
CA ALA A 157 -26.33 -0.85 13.91
C ALA A 157 -26.75 0.57 14.28
N THR A 158 -27.23 1.31 13.29
CA THR A 158 -27.92 2.58 13.49
C THR A 158 -29.39 2.37 13.14
N LYS A 159 -30.26 3.32 13.53
CA LYS A 159 -31.71 3.18 13.36
C LYS A 159 -32.14 3.02 11.89
N ASP A 160 -31.56 3.83 11.01
CA ASP A 160 -31.97 3.94 9.61
C ASP A 160 -30.81 3.59 8.64
N GLY A 161 -29.66 3.16 9.17
CA GLY A 161 -28.41 3.07 8.43
C GLY A 161 -27.82 4.44 8.08
N PRO A 162 -26.62 4.51 7.47
CA PRO A 162 -25.61 3.43 7.36
C PRO A 162 -25.05 2.97 8.72
N ARG A 163 -24.37 1.82 8.76
CA ARG A 163 -23.86 1.21 10.01
C ARG A 163 -22.64 1.98 10.57
N ASN A 164 -22.55 2.14 11.89
CA ASN A 164 -21.32 2.68 12.50
C ASN A 164 -20.23 1.60 12.46
N SER A 165 -19.03 1.97 12.02
CA SER A 165 -17.89 1.05 11.93
C SER A 165 -16.57 1.75 12.27
N ILE A 166 -15.46 1.05 12.12
CA ILE A 166 -14.11 1.55 12.41
C ILE A 166 -13.22 1.56 11.17
N ARG A 167 -12.40 2.60 11.09
CA ARG A 167 -11.23 2.71 10.22
C ARG A 167 -10.08 3.28 11.04
N LEU A 168 -9.04 2.48 11.23
CA LEU A 168 -7.82 2.87 11.94
C LEU A 168 -6.74 3.15 10.92
N GLU A 169 -6.07 4.29 11.07
CA GLU A 169 -4.99 4.71 10.19
C GLU A 169 -3.71 4.87 10.99
N GLY A 170 -2.66 4.14 10.61
CA GLY A 170 -1.39 4.13 11.32
C GLY A 170 -0.74 5.50 11.32
N LYS A 171 -0.21 5.90 12.48
CA LYS A 171 0.50 7.18 12.64
C LYS A 171 1.87 7.17 11.96
N ARG A 172 2.53 6.01 11.94
CA ARG A 172 3.84 5.84 11.31
C ARG A 172 3.70 5.63 9.80
N ARG A 173 4.64 6.24 9.07
CA ARG A 173 4.83 6.06 7.64
C ARG A 173 6.04 5.16 7.37
N PHE A 174 5.91 4.28 6.39
CA PHE A 174 6.88 3.25 6.02
C PHE A 174 7.29 3.38 4.56
N GLU A 175 8.54 3.01 4.29
CA GLU A 175 9.13 2.95 2.95
C GLU A 175 9.54 1.52 2.55
N ARG A 176 9.38 0.58 3.47
CA ARG A 176 9.70 -0.86 3.37
C ARG A 176 9.26 -1.52 4.68
N GLY A 177 9.20 -2.84 4.71
CA GLY A 177 9.05 -3.56 5.97
C GLY A 177 8.60 -5.00 5.79
N LEU A 178 8.65 -5.74 6.89
CA LEU A 178 7.93 -6.99 7.09
C LEU A 178 6.80 -6.72 8.08
N PHE A 179 5.57 -6.81 7.60
CA PHE A 179 4.35 -6.54 8.36
C PHE A 179 3.66 -7.85 8.69
N LEU A 180 3.44 -8.11 9.98
CA LEU A 180 2.80 -9.33 10.46
C LEU A 180 1.50 -8.97 11.18
N LEU A 181 0.40 -9.61 10.79
CA LEU A 181 -0.88 -9.58 11.49
C LEU A 181 -1.13 -10.96 12.10
N ASP A 182 -1.13 -11.06 13.43
CA ASP A 182 -1.59 -12.25 14.16
C ASP A 182 -3.04 -12.06 14.58
N VAL A 183 -3.95 -12.77 13.90
CA VAL A 183 -5.40 -12.63 14.06
C VAL A 183 -6.01 -13.93 14.56
N ARG A 184 -6.85 -13.86 15.61
CA ARG A 184 -7.62 -14.98 16.15
C ARG A 184 -9.01 -15.10 15.52
N HIS A 185 -9.56 -13.98 15.08
CA HIS A 185 -10.84 -13.91 14.37
C HIS A 185 -10.85 -12.69 13.44
N MET A 186 -11.39 -12.82 12.24
CA MET A 186 -11.62 -11.71 11.31
C MET A 186 -13.08 -11.63 10.88
N PRO A 187 -13.55 -10.44 10.45
CA PRO A 187 -14.91 -10.28 9.98
C PRO A 187 -15.22 -11.21 8.80
N ASN A 188 -16.39 -11.82 8.83
CA ASN A 188 -16.81 -12.79 7.84
C ASN A 188 -18.32 -12.70 7.58
N GLY A 189 -18.75 -13.04 6.36
CA GLY A 189 -20.16 -13.21 6.01
C GLY A 189 -20.72 -12.22 4.98
N PRO A 190 -22.02 -12.33 4.68
CA PRO A 190 -22.67 -11.57 3.62
C PRO A 190 -22.57 -10.06 3.80
N GLY A 191 -22.21 -9.34 2.74
CA GLY A 191 -22.11 -7.88 2.73
C GLY A 191 -20.97 -7.30 3.56
N VAL A 192 -20.15 -8.13 4.20
CA VAL A 192 -18.99 -7.72 5.00
C VAL A 192 -17.78 -7.50 4.09
N TRP A 193 -17.00 -6.44 4.34
CA TRP A 193 -15.78 -6.09 3.61
C TRP A 193 -14.68 -5.64 4.59
N PRO A 194 -13.92 -6.57 5.20
CA PRO A 194 -12.78 -6.24 6.04
C PRO A 194 -11.51 -6.06 5.20
N ALA A 195 -10.63 -5.16 5.65
CA ALA A 195 -9.30 -5.03 5.08
C ALA A 195 -8.22 -4.70 6.13
N PHE A 196 -7.04 -5.28 5.92
CA PHE A 196 -5.76 -4.89 6.53
C PHE A 196 -4.76 -4.65 5.39
N TRP A 197 -4.32 -3.40 5.26
CA TRP A 197 -3.69 -2.92 4.03
C TRP A 197 -2.72 -1.77 4.31
N LEU A 198 -1.91 -1.43 3.31
CA LEU A 198 -0.97 -0.31 3.34
C LEU A 198 -1.33 0.70 2.25
N THR A 199 -1.25 1.99 2.55
CA THR A 199 -1.55 3.04 1.56
C THR A 199 -0.99 4.41 1.96
N ASP A 200 -0.95 5.34 1.01
CA ASP A 200 -0.83 6.77 1.25
C ASP A 200 -2.00 7.51 0.58
N GLU A 201 -3.12 7.57 1.27
CA GLU A 201 -4.40 8.01 0.73
C GLU A 201 -4.36 9.44 0.17
N ALA A 202 -3.55 10.33 0.77
CA ALA A 202 -3.40 11.70 0.31
C ALA A 202 -2.75 11.79 -1.09
N ALA A 203 -2.00 10.77 -1.49
CA ALA A 203 -1.30 10.69 -2.76
C ALA A 203 -1.77 9.53 -3.65
N TRP A 204 -2.82 8.81 -3.24
CA TRP A 204 -3.35 7.67 -3.97
C TRP A 204 -3.83 8.05 -5.39
N PRO A 205 -3.60 7.22 -6.43
CA PRO A 205 -2.88 5.94 -6.41
C PRO A 205 -1.37 6.10 -6.69
N ARG A 206 -0.81 7.32 -6.68
CA ARG A 206 0.60 7.56 -7.07
C ARG A 206 1.61 6.96 -6.10
N ASN A 207 1.26 6.88 -4.82
CA ASN A 207 2.09 6.30 -3.76
C ASN A 207 1.65 4.87 -3.38
N GLY A 208 0.70 4.34 -4.16
CA GLY A 208 0.33 2.93 -4.13
C GLY A 208 -0.60 2.53 -3.01
N GLU A 209 -1.06 1.30 -3.13
CA GLU A 209 -1.85 0.54 -2.16
C GLU A 209 -1.36 -0.91 -2.16
N VAL A 210 -1.33 -1.54 -1.00
CA VAL A 210 -1.00 -2.96 -0.83
C VAL A 210 -2.03 -3.60 0.10
N ASP A 211 -2.95 -4.39 -0.47
CA ASP A 211 -3.96 -5.10 0.30
C ASP A 211 -3.39 -6.41 0.82
N ILE A 212 -3.02 -6.45 2.09
CA ILE A 212 -2.37 -7.64 2.68
C ILE A 212 -3.40 -8.74 2.93
N LEU A 213 -4.54 -8.33 3.50
CA LEU A 213 -5.71 -9.17 3.74
C LEU A 213 -6.93 -8.34 3.36
N GLU A 214 -7.62 -8.77 2.32
CA GLU A 214 -8.92 -8.23 1.93
C GLU A 214 -9.83 -9.38 1.50
N GLY A 215 -11.11 -9.27 1.85
CA GLY A 215 -12.14 -10.21 1.41
C GLY A 215 -13.49 -9.54 1.37
N VAL A 216 -14.46 -10.16 0.71
CA VAL A 216 -15.85 -9.71 0.75
C VAL A 216 -16.80 -10.89 0.88
N ASN A 217 -18.01 -10.67 1.42
CA ASN A 217 -19.13 -11.61 1.34
C ASN A 217 -18.86 -13.02 1.89
N GLY A 218 -17.88 -13.17 2.80
CA GLY A 218 -17.48 -14.46 3.35
C GLY A 218 -16.64 -15.32 2.39
N MET A 219 -15.87 -14.68 1.50
CA MET A 219 -14.80 -15.34 0.75
C MET A 219 -13.92 -16.19 1.66
N THR A 220 -13.40 -17.29 1.11
CA THR A 220 -12.55 -18.24 1.83
C THR A 220 -11.15 -18.39 1.24
N THR A 221 -10.87 -17.68 0.15
CA THR A 221 -9.56 -17.58 -0.47
C THR A 221 -9.02 -16.16 -0.29
N VAL A 222 -7.88 -16.02 0.42
CA VAL A 222 -7.22 -14.72 0.58
C VAL A 222 -6.67 -14.22 -0.75
N LYS A 223 -6.64 -12.90 -0.89
CA LYS A 223 -6.00 -12.19 -1.98
C LYS A 223 -5.03 -11.16 -1.43
N THR A 224 -3.96 -10.92 -2.19
CA THR A 224 -3.20 -9.68 -2.08
C THR A 224 -3.34 -8.92 -3.38
N ALA A 225 -3.69 -7.64 -3.30
CA ALA A 225 -3.79 -6.76 -4.45
C ALA A 225 -2.81 -5.58 -4.31
N LEU A 226 -2.28 -5.11 -5.44
CA LEU A 226 -1.57 -3.85 -5.52
C LEU A 226 -2.31 -2.88 -6.44
N HIS A 227 -2.45 -1.63 -5.98
CA HIS A 227 -3.04 -0.55 -6.77
C HIS A 227 -2.02 0.55 -6.97
N THR A 228 -1.84 1.00 -8.22
CA THR A 228 -0.80 1.97 -8.60
C THR A 228 -1.31 2.94 -9.66
N SER A 229 -0.53 3.99 -9.93
CA SER A 229 -0.64 4.77 -11.16
C SER A 229 -0.22 3.93 -12.40
N ASN A 230 -0.24 4.52 -13.60
CA ASN A 230 0.17 3.83 -14.83
C ASN A 230 1.63 3.32 -14.75
N GLU A 231 1.97 2.36 -15.62
CA GLU A 231 3.31 1.76 -15.81
C GLU A 231 3.75 0.79 -14.70
N CYS A 232 2.82 -0.02 -14.20
CA CYS A 232 3.09 -1.13 -13.31
C CYS A 232 2.36 -2.40 -13.80
N ASP A 233 3.10 -3.27 -14.49
CA ASP A 233 2.59 -4.52 -15.07
C ASP A 233 3.47 -5.70 -14.65
N MET A 234 2.85 -6.74 -14.09
CA MET A 234 3.53 -7.95 -13.63
C MET A 234 3.74 -8.96 -14.76
N TYR A 235 3.06 -8.78 -15.89
CA TYR A 235 3.16 -9.66 -17.05
C TYR A 235 4.62 -9.82 -17.50
N ALA A 236 5.04 -11.08 -17.67
CA ALA A 236 6.42 -11.48 -18.02
C ALA A 236 7.53 -11.12 -17.00
N HIS A 237 7.20 -10.47 -15.88
CA HIS A 237 8.15 -10.09 -14.83
C HIS A 237 8.06 -10.95 -13.56
N VAL A 238 7.00 -11.75 -13.42
CA VAL A 238 6.82 -12.72 -12.34
C VAL A 238 6.75 -14.13 -12.92
N ALA A 239 7.66 -15.02 -12.52
CA ALA A 239 7.61 -16.40 -12.97
C ALA A 239 6.64 -17.21 -12.10
N SER A 240 5.98 -18.20 -12.70
CA SER A 240 5.00 -19.03 -11.98
C SER A 240 5.58 -19.86 -10.83
N TYR A 241 6.91 -19.97 -10.73
CA TYR A 241 7.60 -20.65 -9.63
C TYR A 241 8.03 -19.71 -8.50
N ASP A 242 7.83 -18.39 -8.63
CA ASP A 242 8.14 -17.41 -7.58
C ASP A 242 7.04 -17.35 -6.51
N MET A 243 5.85 -17.87 -6.81
CA MET A 243 4.71 -17.94 -5.89
C MET A 243 3.95 -19.26 -6.03
N THR A 244 3.23 -19.66 -4.98
CA THR A 244 2.38 -20.86 -5.00
C THR A 244 0.94 -20.58 -5.44
N GLY A 245 0.50 -19.32 -5.34
CA GLY A 245 -0.81 -18.87 -5.79
C GLY A 245 -0.88 -18.66 -7.29
N ASP A 246 -1.91 -17.97 -7.74
CA ASP A 246 -2.11 -17.57 -9.14
C ASP A 246 -2.69 -16.15 -9.19
N TRP A 247 -2.71 -15.54 -10.37
CA TRP A 247 -3.42 -14.28 -10.58
C TRP A 247 -4.94 -14.50 -10.49
N GLU A 248 -5.67 -13.51 -9.98
CA GLU A 248 -7.13 -13.49 -10.10
C GLU A 248 -7.51 -13.44 -11.58
N TRP A 249 -8.43 -14.31 -11.97
CA TRP A 249 -8.93 -14.34 -13.34
C TRP A 249 -10.16 -13.48 -13.45
N ILE A 250 -10.00 -12.31 -14.07
CA ILE A 250 -11.09 -11.36 -14.30
C ILE A 250 -11.91 -11.75 -15.52
N THR A 251 -13.22 -11.58 -15.39
CA THR A 251 -14.19 -11.81 -16.47
C THR A 251 -15.19 -10.65 -16.50
N GLY A 252 -15.92 -10.51 -17.61
CA GLY A 252 -17.03 -9.55 -17.69
C GLY A 252 -16.61 -8.11 -17.95
N ILE A 253 -15.34 -7.87 -18.26
CA ILE A 253 -14.82 -6.54 -18.61
C ILE A 253 -15.70 -5.94 -19.72
N PRO A 254 -16.23 -4.72 -19.55
CA PRO A 254 -17.05 -4.08 -20.57
C PRO A 254 -16.30 -3.95 -21.89
N ASP A 255 -16.96 -4.32 -22.98
CA ASP A 255 -16.42 -4.13 -24.32
C ASP A 255 -16.24 -2.63 -24.61
N THR A 256 -15.05 -2.25 -25.08
CA THR A 256 -14.64 -0.85 -25.24
C THR A 256 -15.51 -0.06 -26.22
N PHE A 257 -16.21 -0.73 -27.13
CA PHE A 257 -17.04 -0.09 -28.15
C PHE A 257 -18.52 -0.04 -27.77
N THR A 258 -19.00 -1.04 -27.03
CA THR A 258 -20.43 -1.20 -26.72
C THR A 258 -20.78 -0.88 -25.26
N GLY A 259 -19.79 -0.87 -24.35
CA GLY A 259 -19.98 -0.74 -22.92
C GLY A 259 -20.70 -1.93 -22.25
N GLN A 260 -20.99 -2.99 -23.00
CA GLN A 260 -21.67 -4.18 -22.48
C GLN A 260 -20.66 -5.14 -21.85
N PRO A 261 -20.96 -5.75 -20.69
CA PRO A 261 -20.08 -6.76 -20.07
C PRO A 261 -19.73 -7.90 -21.03
N ASN A 262 -18.43 -8.15 -21.23
CA ASN A 262 -17.95 -9.23 -22.09
C ASN A 262 -17.32 -10.37 -21.25
N PHE A 263 -18.13 -11.40 -20.98
CA PHE A 263 -17.70 -12.58 -20.23
C PHE A 263 -16.87 -13.58 -21.06
N LYS A 264 -16.61 -13.32 -22.34
CA LYS A 264 -15.75 -14.19 -23.17
C LYS A 264 -14.27 -13.85 -22.99
N ILE A 265 -13.96 -12.65 -22.52
CA ILE A 265 -12.60 -12.24 -22.22
C ILE A 265 -12.33 -12.65 -20.78
N VAL A 266 -11.32 -13.51 -20.63
CA VAL A 266 -10.82 -13.96 -19.34
C VAL A 266 -9.32 -13.67 -19.34
N LYS A 267 -8.86 -12.86 -18.40
CA LYS A 267 -7.46 -12.45 -18.29
C LYS A 267 -7.01 -12.52 -16.82
N PRO A 268 -5.72 -12.74 -16.55
CA PRO A 268 -5.18 -12.49 -15.22
C PRO A 268 -5.27 -11.00 -14.90
N ALA A 269 -5.52 -10.66 -13.63
CA ALA A 269 -5.35 -9.33 -13.07
C ALA A 269 -3.87 -9.15 -12.70
N ASP A 270 -3.00 -9.01 -13.69
CA ASP A 270 -1.55 -8.85 -13.51
C ASP A 270 -1.07 -7.41 -13.73
N ASN A 271 -1.96 -6.47 -14.10
CA ASN A 271 -1.62 -5.07 -14.24
C ASN A 271 -2.08 -4.26 -13.01
N CYS A 272 -1.15 -3.62 -12.32
CA CYS A 272 -1.45 -2.95 -11.05
C CYS A 272 -2.01 -1.54 -11.23
N TRP A 273 -2.09 -1.03 -12.46
CA TRP A 273 -2.65 0.28 -12.72
C TRP A 273 -4.16 0.28 -12.49
N VAL A 274 -4.65 1.16 -11.63
CA VAL A 274 -6.09 1.24 -11.28
C VAL A 274 -7.00 1.55 -12.48
N MET A 275 -6.46 2.04 -13.60
CA MET A 275 -7.21 2.28 -14.83
C MET A 275 -6.72 1.40 -16.00
N ALA A 276 -6.13 0.24 -15.70
CA ALA A 276 -5.64 -0.71 -16.69
C ALA A 276 -6.71 -1.03 -17.74
N GLN A 277 -6.36 -0.82 -19.01
CA GLN A 277 -7.21 -1.21 -20.12
C GLN A 277 -7.27 -2.74 -20.11
N HIS A 278 -8.49 -3.29 -20.03
CA HIS A 278 -8.76 -4.73 -19.87
C HIS A 278 -8.74 -5.28 -18.45
N GLN A 279 -8.89 -4.43 -17.43
CA GLN A 279 -9.31 -4.84 -16.10
C GLN A 279 -10.54 -4.06 -15.65
N TRP A 280 -11.16 -4.46 -14.54
CA TRP A 280 -12.14 -3.59 -13.90
C TRP A 280 -11.45 -2.31 -13.41
N ALA A 281 -12.20 -1.21 -13.39
CA ALA A 281 -11.70 0.01 -12.77
C ALA A 281 -11.40 -0.29 -11.30
N ASN A 282 -10.21 0.10 -10.87
CA ASN A 282 -9.66 -0.20 -9.55
C ASN A 282 -9.46 -1.70 -9.24
N GLU A 283 -9.29 -2.57 -10.24
CA GLU A 283 -8.98 -3.98 -9.98
C GLU A 283 -7.59 -4.16 -9.34
N GLY A 284 -6.60 -3.38 -9.79
CA GLY A 284 -5.20 -3.61 -9.42
C GLY A 284 -4.66 -4.94 -9.98
N CYS A 285 -3.46 -5.31 -9.55
CA CYS A 285 -2.92 -6.64 -9.84
C CYS A 285 -3.13 -7.51 -8.60
N THR A 286 -3.82 -8.63 -8.76
CA THR A 286 -4.39 -9.37 -7.64
C THR A 286 -3.95 -10.81 -7.69
N ALA A 287 -3.18 -11.24 -6.70
CA ALA A 287 -2.74 -12.61 -6.52
C ALA A 287 -3.62 -13.32 -5.49
N VAL A 288 -4.09 -14.51 -5.82
CA VAL A 288 -5.00 -15.32 -5.00
C VAL A 288 -4.31 -16.58 -4.52
N HIS A 289 -4.62 -17.01 -3.30
CA HIS A 289 -4.10 -18.28 -2.80
C HIS A 289 -4.73 -19.46 -3.55
N ASN A 290 -3.96 -20.52 -3.80
CA ASN A 290 -4.44 -21.78 -4.38
C ASN A 290 -5.26 -22.67 -3.42
N ARG A 291 -5.60 -22.18 -2.22
CA ARG A 291 -6.36 -22.89 -1.17
C ARG A 291 -7.53 -22.03 -0.72
N ASN A 292 -8.69 -22.67 -0.53
CA ASN A 292 -9.96 -22.04 -0.18
C ASN A 292 -10.27 -22.04 1.33
N ASN A 293 -9.24 -22.08 2.17
CA ASN A 293 -9.33 -22.03 3.63
C ASN A 293 -8.32 -21.04 4.22
N THR A 294 -8.18 -19.88 3.59
CA THR A 294 -7.07 -18.95 3.82
C THR A 294 -7.51 -17.55 4.24
N ILE A 295 -8.82 -17.30 4.36
CA ILE A 295 -9.42 -16.10 4.96
C ILE A 295 -10.82 -16.44 5.49
N GLY A 296 -11.40 -15.57 6.33
CA GLY A 296 -12.80 -15.63 6.75
C GLY A 296 -13.09 -16.83 7.66
N GLY A 297 -14.31 -17.38 7.52
CA GLY A 297 -14.83 -18.47 8.35
C GLY A 297 -13.86 -19.64 8.57
N PRO A 298 -13.26 -20.23 7.52
CA PRO A 298 -12.32 -21.34 7.69
C PRO A 298 -11.08 -21.02 8.53
N VAL A 299 -10.60 -19.76 8.50
CA VAL A 299 -9.46 -19.32 9.33
C VAL A 299 -9.93 -19.06 10.76
N ASN A 300 -11.13 -18.49 10.95
CA ASN A 300 -11.75 -18.34 12.27
C ASN A 300 -11.94 -19.71 12.96
N ASP A 301 -12.45 -20.71 12.23
CA ASP A 301 -12.65 -22.08 12.70
C ASP A 301 -11.33 -22.78 13.09
N ALA A 302 -10.23 -22.39 12.45
CA ALA A 302 -8.88 -22.87 12.75
C ALA A 302 -8.21 -22.17 13.96
N GLY A 303 -8.92 -21.27 14.64
CA GLY A 303 -8.37 -20.46 15.74
C GLY A 303 -7.54 -19.26 15.28
N GLY A 304 -7.68 -18.88 14.01
CA GLY A 304 -7.01 -17.74 13.40
C GLY A 304 -5.84 -18.10 12.48
N GLY A 305 -4.98 -17.11 12.25
CA GLY A 305 -3.81 -17.25 11.39
C GLY A 305 -2.90 -16.03 11.45
N VAL A 306 -1.74 -16.17 10.80
CA VAL A 306 -0.78 -15.07 10.62
C VAL A 306 -0.68 -14.70 9.15
N TYR A 307 -0.89 -13.43 8.85
CA TYR A 307 -0.69 -12.84 7.53
C TYR A 307 0.61 -12.04 7.56
N ALA A 308 1.45 -12.24 6.55
CA ALA A 308 2.74 -11.59 6.45
C ALA A 308 2.89 -10.93 5.08
N LEU A 309 3.32 -9.66 5.06
CA LEU A 309 3.75 -8.94 3.86
C LEU A 309 5.22 -8.55 4.01
N GLU A 310 6.08 -9.00 3.09
CA GLU A 310 7.45 -8.50 2.94
C GLU A 310 7.50 -7.52 1.78
N TRP A 311 7.63 -6.23 2.08
CA TRP A 311 7.83 -5.15 1.11
C TRP A 311 9.30 -4.71 1.14
N ASP A 312 10.05 -5.07 0.10
CA ASP A 312 11.48 -4.80 0.00
C ASP A 312 11.83 -4.20 -1.38
N PRO A 313 11.74 -2.86 -1.52
CA PRO A 313 12.04 -2.20 -2.80
C PRO A 313 13.50 -2.34 -3.23
N GLN A 314 14.41 -2.68 -2.30
CA GLN A 314 15.85 -2.80 -2.57
C GLN A 314 16.22 -4.19 -3.08
N ASN A 315 15.44 -5.19 -2.71
CA ASN A 315 15.52 -6.52 -3.28
C ASN A 315 14.45 -6.78 -4.35
N HIS A 316 13.76 -5.74 -4.82
CA HIS A 316 12.88 -5.75 -5.97
C HIS A 316 11.60 -6.60 -5.85
N TYR A 317 11.02 -6.71 -4.66
CA TYR A 317 9.79 -7.49 -4.48
C TYR A 317 8.82 -6.97 -3.41
N ILE A 318 7.57 -7.37 -3.58
CA ILE A 318 6.56 -7.48 -2.53
C ILE A 318 6.08 -8.94 -2.48
N LYS A 319 5.99 -9.53 -1.29
CA LYS A 319 5.58 -10.93 -1.11
C LYS A 319 4.57 -11.08 0.01
N SER A 320 3.61 -11.99 -0.16
CA SER A 320 2.61 -12.29 0.87
C SER A 320 2.56 -13.77 1.24
N TRP A 321 2.35 -14.01 2.53
CA TRP A 321 2.09 -15.33 3.10
C TRP A 321 0.87 -15.29 4.00
N VAL A 322 0.23 -16.45 4.11
CA VAL A 322 -0.74 -16.77 5.15
C VAL A 322 -0.36 -18.09 5.78
N PHE A 323 -0.43 -18.14 7.11
CA PHE A 323 -0.20 -19.33 7.92
C PHE A 323 -1.44 -19.59 8.75
N SER A 324 -2.26 -20.54 8.29
CA SER A 324 -3.43 -21.06 9.00
C SER A 324 -3.63 -22.53 8.59
N PRO A 325 -3.85 -23.46 9.54
CA PRO A 325 -3.89 -23.23 11.00
C PRO A 325 -2.49 -22.90 11.56
N ARG A 326 -2.38 -22.61 12.86
CA ARG A 326 -1.12 -22.12 13.48
C ARG A 326 0.06 -23.10 13.29
N GLU A 327 -0.22 -24.38 13.11
CA GLU A 327 0.78 -25.44 12.86
C GLU A 327 1.50 -25.30 11.51
N ASP A 328 0.94 -24.55 10.56
CA ASP A 328 1.60 -24.22 9.29
C ASP A 328 2.76 -23.20 9.48
N MET A 329 2.85 -22.56 10.65
CA MET A 329 3.81 -21.48 10.89
C MET A 329 5.25 -22.01 11.04
N PRO A 330 6.23 -21.39 10.36
CA PRO A 330 7.64 -21.65 10.61
C PRO A 330 8.04 -21.34 12.06
N HIS A 331 8.89 -22.18 12.65
CA HIS A 331 9.31 -22.03 14.06
C HIS A 331 9.92 -20.65 14.38
N ASN A 332 10.69 -20.07 13.46
CA ASN A 332 11.28 -18.74 13.67
C ASN A 332 10.23 -17.62 13.69
N LEU A 333 9.14 -17.75 12.92
CA LEU A 333 8.03 -16.80 12.92
C LEU A 333 7.24 -16.89 14.23
N ILE A 334 6.97 -18.11 14.72
CA ILE A 334 6.33 -18.32 16.02
C ILE A 334 7.14 -17.64 17.13
N GLN A 335 8.45 -17.93 17.21
CA GLN A 335 9.32 -17.34 18.21
C GLN A 335 9.44 -15.83 18.08
N ALA A 336 9.49 -15.29 16.85
CA ALA A 336 9.55 -13.85 16.63
C ALA A 336 8.32 -13.14 17.21
N ILE A 337 7.12 -13.67 16.97
CA ILE A 337 5.87 -13.14 17.52
C ILE A 337 5.85 -13.27 19.06
N GLU A 338 6.13 -14.45 19.59
CA GLU A 338 6.08 -14.72 21.04
C GLU A 338 7.09 -13.90 21.85
N THR A 339 8.21 -13.53 21.24
CA THR A 339 9.28 -12.77 21.92
C THR A 339 9.26 -11.28 21.61
N ALA A 340 8.44 -10.81 20.66
CA ALA A 340 8.41 -9.40 20.23
C ALA A 340 8.18 -8.41 21.38
N GLY A 341 7.26 -8.74 22.30
CA GLY A 341 6.92 -7.92 23.47
C GLY A 341 7.93 -7.96 24.62
N LEU A 342 8.98 -8.80 24.56
CA LEU A 342 9.96 -8.89 25.65
C LEU A 342 10.74 -7.59 25.81
N THR A 343 10.89 -7.10 27.04
CA THR A 343 11.68 -5.90 27.34
C THR A 343 13.18 -6.08 27.07
N ASP A 344 13.69 -7.30 27.25
CA ASP A 344 15.06 -7.68 26.97
C ASP A 344 15.23 -8.01 25.47
N VAL A 345 15.74 -7.03 24.72
CA VAL A 345 15.93 -7.12 23.26
C VAL A 345 16.83 -8.29 22.88
N SER A 346 17.77 -8.71 23.73
CA SER A 346 18.71 -9.81 23.45
C SER A 346 18.03 -11.19 23.39
N LYS A 347 16.81 -11.30 23.92
CA LYS A 347 16.01 -12.53 23.91
C LYS A 347 14.99 -12.58 22.76
N ARG A 348 14.87 -11.49 21.99
CA ARG A 348 13.94 -11.42 20.86
C ARG A 348 14.50 -12.24 19.70
N VAL A 349 13.64 -13.06 19.11
CA VAL A 349 13.95 -13.79 17.88
C VAL A 349 13.55 -12.93 16.69
N ILE A 350 14.43 -12.86 15.70
CA ILE A 350 14.22 -12.08 14.47
C ILE A 350 13.60 -13.00 13.41
N PRO A 351 12.51 -12.60 12.73
CA PRO A 351 11.94 -13.38 11.64
C PRO A 351 12.90 -13.42 10.44
N ASP A 352 12.94 -14.55 9.75
CA ASP A 352 13.70 -14.73 8.51
C ASP A 352 12.80 -15.36 7.43
N PRO A 353 12.19 -14.54 6.56
CA PRO A 353 11.33 -15.01 5.47
C PRO A 353 12.01 -15.96 4.49
N ARG A 354 13.35 -15.96 4.39
CA ARG A 354 14.09 -16.89 3.49
C ARG A 354 13.99 -18.34 3.93
N SER A 355 13.64 -18.57 5.20
CA SER A 355 13.43 -19.90 5.77
C SER A 355 11.98 -20.39 5.66
N TRP A 356 11.07 -19.55 5.18
CA TRP A 356 9.65 -19.88 5.03
C TRP A 356 9.40 -20.61 3.71
N ARG A 357 8.19 -21.16 3.56
CA ARG A 357 7.72 -21.66 2.26
C ARG A 357 7.65 -20.53 1.23
N LEU A 358 7.57 -20.87 -0.05
CA LEU A 358 7.28 -19.89 -1.10
C LEU A 358 6.02 -19.07 -0.74
N PRO A 359 6.02 -17.76 -1.03
CA PRO A 359 4.84 -16.92 -0.83
C PRO A 359 3.70 -17.38 -1.73
N TYR A 360 2.45 -17.10 -1.35
CA TYR A 360 1.34 -17.34 -2.28
C TYR A 360 1.22 -16.20 -3.31
N ALA A 361 1.72 -15.01 -2.99
CA ALA A 361 1.75 -13.87 -3.89
C ALA A 361 3.17 -13.29 -3.97
N TYR A 362 3.63 -13.04 -5.19
CA TYR A 362 4.91 -12.40 -5.47
C TYR A 362 4.70 -11.30 -6.52
N PHE A 363 5.17 -10.09 -6.24
CA PHE A 363 5.12 -8.96 -7.15
C PHE A 363 6.53 -8.43 -7.36
N ALA A 364 6.95 -8.31 -8.63
CA ALA A 364 8.25 -7.79 -9.00
C ALA A 364 8.21 -6.26 -9.11
N ILE A 365 8.98 -5.55 -8.28
CA ILE A 365 9.03 -4.08 -8.28
C ILE A 365 10.46 -3.55 -8.44
N GLY A 366 10.62 -2.33 -8.93
CA GLY A 366 11.91 -1.65 -9.04
C GLY A 366 12.54 -1.75 -10.42
N GLU A 367 13.84 -1.45 -10.49
CA GLU A 367 14.57 -1.43 -11.76
C GLU A 367 14.52 -2.79 -12.44
N THR A 368 14.38 -2.80 -13.77
CA THR A 368 14.30 -4.01 -14.62
C THR A 368 13.03 -4.85 -14.49
N THR A 369 12.05 -4.42 -13.69
CA THR A 369 10.69 -4.99 -13.69
C THR A 369 9.74 -4.11 -14.51
N GLY A 370 8.52 -4.59 -14.76
CA GLY A 370 7.46 -3.81 -15.40
C GLY A 370 6.77 -2.83 -14.46
N CYS A 371 7.30 -2.62 -13.24
CA CYS A 371 6.69 -1.81 -12.20
C CYS A 371 7.73 -1.11 -11.32
N SER A 372 7.79 0.23 -11.37
CA SER A 372 8.74 0.98 -10.54
C SER A 372 8.46 0.82 -9.04
N ALA A 373 9.52 0.69 -8.23
CA ALA A 373 9.40 0.72 -6.78
C ALA A 373 8.87 2.07 -6.26
N ASP A 374 9.01 3.15 -7.04
CA ASP A 374 8.53 4.50 -6.68
C ASP A 374 7.00 4.62 -6.67
N HIS A 375 6.28 3.60 -7.17
CA HIS A 375 4.83 3.49 -6.99
C HIS A 375 4.45 3.26 -5.53
N PHE A 376 5.38 2.82 -4.68
CA PHE A 376 5.13 2.43 -3.30
C PHE A 376 6.03 3.26 -2.39
N LYS A 377 5.45 4.19 -1.62
CA LYS A 377 6.21 5.04 -0.69
C LYS A 377 5.31 5.69 0.33
N ASN A 378 5.89 6.07 1.47
CA ASN A 378 5.19 6.82 2.52
C ASN A 378 3.87 6.16 2.98
N MET A 379 3.83 4.83 3.01
CA MET A 379 2.59 4.11 3.34
C MET A 379 2.37 4.02 4.84
N ARG A 380 1.11 3.99 5.27
CA ARG A 380 0.71 3.63 6.64
C ARG A 380 -0.13 2.36 6.62
N ILE A 381 -0.17 1.69 7.77
CA ILE A 381 -1.08 0.58 8.01
C ILE A 381 -2.51 1.10 8.13
N VAL A 382 -3.48 0.41 7.54
CA VAL A 382 -4.90 0.68 7.70
C VAL A 382 -5.65 -0.60 8.09
N PHE A 383 -6.54 -0.49 9.07
CA PHE A 383 -7.59 -1.47 9.33
C PHE A 383 -8.93 -0.83 9.05
N ASN A 384 -9.83 -1.54 8.39
CA ASN A 384 -11.24 -1.14 8.37
C ASN A 384 -12.17 -2.34 8.32
N LEU A 385 -13.43 -2.04 8.63
CA LEU A 385 -14.56 -2.93 8.43
C LEU A 385 -15.63 -2.15 7.64
N ALA A 386 -15.62 -2.29 6.33
CA ALA A 386 -16.63 -1.72 5.45
C ALA A 386 -17.77 -2.73 5.21
N PHE A 387 -18.85 -2.24 4.62
CA PHE A 387 -19.99 -3.08 4.22
C PHE A 387 -20.48 -2.70 2.84
N CYS A 388 -20.91 -3.69 2.04
CA CYS A 388 -21.47 -3.47 0.70
C CYS A 388 -20.55 -2.64 -0.21
N GLY A 389 -21.02 -1.48 -0.69
CA GLY A 389 -20.27 -0.63 -1.59
C GLY A 389 -19.93 -1.27 -2.94
N ASN A 390 -18.91 -0.73 -3.59
CA ASN A 390 -18.58 -1.04 -4.97
C ASN A 390 -17.98 -2.44 -5.16
N VAL A 391 -17.48 -3.08 -4.10
CA VAL A 391 -16.92 -4.44 -4.18
C VAL A 391 -17.89 -5.45 -3.60
N ALA A 392 -18.11 -5.46 -2.28
CA ALA A 392 -19.00 -6.45 -1.65
C ALA A 392 -20.45 -6.32 -2.14
N GLY A 393 -20.94 -5.09 -2.29
CA GLY A 393 -22.32 -4.80 -2.70
C GLY A 393 -22.60 -5.25 -4.13
N ASN A 394 -21.73 -4.92 -5.08
CA ASN A 394 -21.90 -5.33 -6.48
C ASN A 394 -21.88 -6.85 -6.67
N ARG A 395 -21.14 -7.57 -5.83
CA ARG A 395 -21.02 -9.04 -5.87
C ARG A 395 -22.08 -9.77 -5.04
N PHE A 396 -22.84 -9.04 -4.21
CA PHE A 396 -23.71 -9.59 -3.17
C PHE A 396 -24.74 -10.60 -3.69
N THR A 397 -25.41 -10.32 -4.82
CA THR A 397 -26.44 -11.22 -5.38
C THR A 397 -25.87 -12.55 -5.89
N THR A 398 -24.61 -12.56 -6.27
CA THR A 398 -23.91 -13.75 -6.79
C THR A 398 -23.28 -14.54 -5.66
N GLU A 399 -22.66 -13.85 -4.70
CA GLU A 399 -21.88 -14.47 -3.61
C GLU A 399 -22.74 -14.80 -2.39
N CYS A 400 -23.83 -14.07 -2.17
CA CYS A 400 -24.77 -14.27 -1.06
C CYS A 400 -26.20 -14.45 -1.60
N PRO A 401 -26.47 -15.47 -2.45
CA PRO A 401 -27.74 -15.59 -3.16
C PRO A 401 -28.92 -15.91 -2.24
N THR A 402 -28.67 -16.47 -1.04
CA THR A 402 -29.73 -16.76 -0.07
C THR A 402 -30.24 -15.47 0.55
N GLU A 403 -29.34 -14.64 1.06
CA GLU A 403 -29.61 -13.35 1.65
C GLU A 403 -30.18 -12.39 0.59
N ALA A 404 -29.59 -12.38 -0.61
CA ALA A 404 -30.06 -11.53 -1.70
C ALA A 404 -31.51 -11.83 -2.11
N LYS A 405 -31.95 -13.10 -2.07
CA LYS A 405 -33.36 -13.44 -2.32
C LYS A 405 -34.30 -12.94 -1.22
N GLN A 406 -33.84 -12.97 0.03
CA GLN A 406 -34.63 -12.55 1.19
C GLN A 406 -34.79 -11.03 1.25
N PHE A 407 -33.75 -10.28 0.90
CA PHE A 407 -33.69 -8.82 1.03
C PHE A 407 -33.70 -8.08 -0.31
N ASN A 408 -34.17 -8.72 -1.39
CA ASN A 408 -34.12 -8.15 -2.75
C ASN A 408 -34.80 -6.78 -2.81
N VAL A 409 -34.00 -5.75 -3.10
CA VAL A 409 -34.46 -4.39 -3.38
C VAL A 409 -34.16 -4.06 -4.83
N SER A 410 -35.23 -3.87 -5.62
CA SER A 410 -35.15 -3.32 -6.98
C SER A 410 -34.25 -4.06 -7.99
N ASN A 411 -33.88 -5.32 -7.72
CA ASN A 411 -32.87 -6.07 -8.49
C ASN A 411 -31.50 -5.36 -8.57
N ASP A 412 -31.23 -4.43 -7.65
CA ASP A 412 -29.96 -3.73 -7.53
C ASP A 412 -29.13 -4.44 -6.46
N PRO A 413 -27.95 -5.00 -6.81
CA PRO A 413 -27.17 -5.81 -5.88
C PRO A 413 -26.65 -4.99 -4.69
N VAL A 414 -26.29 -3.73 -4.90
CA VAL A 414 -25.80 -2.85 -3.83
C VAL A 414 -26.94 -2.54 -2.87
N LYS A 415 -28.09 -2.08 -3.35
CA LYS A 415 -29.24 -1.78 -2.48
C LYS A 415 -29.78 -3.00 -1.75
N THR A 416 -29.70 -4.16 -2.38
CA THR A 416 -30.06 -5.45 -1.75
C THR A 416 -29.10 -5.78 -0.62
N CYS A 417 -27.80 -5.55 -0.80
CA CYS A 417 -26.80 -5.67 0.27
C CYS A 417 -27.06 -4.67 1.40
N GLU A 418 -27.31 -3.40 1.08
CA GLU A 418 -27.62 -2.36 2.07
C GLU A 418 -28.84 -2.72 2.91
N ALA A 419 -29.90 -3.24 2.28
CA ALA A 419 -31.08 -3.72 2.97
C ALA A 419 -30.79 -4.90 3.92
N TYR A 420 -29.92 -5.82 3.52
CA TYR A 420 -29.45 -6.90 4.39
C TYR A 420 -28.71 -6.33 5.61
N ILE A 421 -27.74 -5.43 5.40
CA ILE A 421 -26.94 -4.85 6.50
C ILE A 421 -27.81 -3.98 7.43
N ALA A 422 -28.73 -3.18 6.88
CA ALA A 422 -29.68 -2.37 7.63
C ALA A 422 -30.64 -3.20 8.50
N SER A 423 -30.88 -4.46 8.14
CA SER A 423 -31.70 -5.37 8.94
C SER A 423 -31.03 -5.84 10.24
N ASP A 424 -29.75 -5.50 10.45
CA ASP A 424 -28.91 -5.91 11.58
C ASP A 424 -29.01 -7.42 11.88
N PRO A 425 -28.74 -8.28 10.87
CA PRO A 425 -28.93 -9.72 11.02
C PRO A 425 -27.96 -10.26 12.07
N LYS A 426 -28.41 -11.28 12.80
CA LYS A 426 -27.65 -11.90 13.90
C LYS A 426 -26.22 -12.28 13.48
N ALA A 427 -26.05 -12.75 12.25
CA ALA A 427 -24.75 -13.12 11.67
C ALA A 427 -23.71 -11.99 11.75
N LEU A 428 -24.09 -10.70 11.62
CA LEU A 428 -23.12 -9.62 11.76
C LEU A 428 -22.56 -9.50 13.18
N LYS A 429 -23.37 -9.76 14.20
CA LYS A 429 -22.92 -9.72 15.60
C LYS A 429 -22.04 -10.91 15.96
N GLU A 430 -22.23 -12.03 15.26
CA GLU A 430 -21.53 -13.29 15.52
C GLU A 430 -20.25 -13.43 14.71
N GLU A 431 -20.17 -12.80 13.53
CA GLU A 431 -19.08 -13.05 12.58
C GLU A 431 -18.38 -11.78 12.06
N ALA A 432 -18.99 -10.58 12.16
CA ALA A 432 -18.40 -9.36 11.59
C ALA A 432 -17.58 -8.56 12.63
N PHE A 433 -16.50 -9.19 13.14
CA PHE A 433 -15.55 -8.52 14.03
C PHE A 433 -14.13 -9.08 13.91
N TRP A 434 -13.17 -8.25 14.27
CA TRP A 434 -11.77 -8.60 14.48
C TRP A 434 -11.51 -9.01 15.93
N LYS A 435 -10.69 -10.06 16.12
CA LYS A 435 -9.93 -10.33 17.34
C LYS A 435 -8.47 -10.48 16.94
N ILE A 436 -7.67 -9.48 17.26
CA ILE A 436 -6.26 -9.41 16.85
C ILE A 436 -5.39 -9.64 18.07
N ARG A 437 -4.44 -10.57 17.97
CA ARG A 437 -3.43 -10.75 19.00
C ARG A 437 -2.39 -9.64 18.96
N GLY A 438 -1.94 -9.29 17.76
CA GLY A 438 -1.08 -8.13 17.57
C GLY A 438 -0.67 -7.88 16.12
N VAL A 439 -0.08 -6.71 15.91
CA VAL A 439 0.62 -6.36 14.68
C VAL A 439 2.10 -6.13 15.00
N TYR A 440 2.98 -6.72 14.21
CA TYR A 440 4.42 -6.64 14.41
C TYR A 440 5.07 -6.15 13.12
N VAL A 441 5.83 -5.06 13.23
CA VAL A 441 6.48 -4.44 12.07
C VAL A 441 7.99 -4.51 12.23
N TYR A 442 8.65 -5.09 11.23
CA TYR A 442 10.10 -5.17 11.18
C TYR A 442 10.63 -4.40 9.97
N GLU A 443 11.81 -3.80 10.11
CA GLU A 443 12.54 -3.21 8.98
C GLU A 443 13.94 -3.82 8.91
N ARG A 444 14.49 -4.00 7.71
CA ARG A 444 15.90 -4.36 7.56
C ARG A 444 16.81 -3.25 8.10
N GLU A 445 17.89 -3.67 8.71
CA GLU A 445 18.96 -2.78 9.13
C GLU A 445 19.62 -2.09 7.93
N LEU A 446 19.85 -0.79 8.10
CA LEU A 446 20.57 0.05 7.15
C LEU A 446 22.08 -0.16 7.34
N GLU A 447 22.72 -0.75 6.34
CA GLU A 447 24.15 -1.00 6.31
C GLU A 447 24.83 -0.14 5.24
N LYS A 448 26.09 0.25 5.45
CA LYS A 448 26.84 0.98 4.42
C LYS A 448 27.11 0.05 3.25
N LYS A 449 26.71 0.45 2.04
CA LYS A 449 27.07 -0.26 0.81
C LYS A 449 28.59 -0.31 0.70
N THR A 450 29.18 -1.46 1.00
CA THR A 450 30.61 -1.68 0.78
C THR A 450 30.73 -1.98 -0.71
N MET A 451 31.23 -1.03 -1.49
CA MET A 451 31.58 -1.28 -2.89
C MET A 451 32.70 -2.33 -2.87
N MET A 452 32.37 -3.60 -3.06
CA MET A 452 33.39 -4.60 -3.37
C MET A 452 33.98 -4.17 -4.71
N GLY A 453 35.21 -3.66 -4.68
CA GLY A 453 35.94 -3.32 -5.89
C GLY A 453 36.10 -4.56 -6.76
N GLU A 454 35.86 -4.40 -8.06
CA GLU A 454 36.18 -5.36 -9.11
C GLU A 454 37.71 -5.53 -9.32
N ASP A 455 38.51 -5.48 -8.26
CA ASP A 455 39.97 -5.59 -8.34
C ASP A 455 40.46 -6.81 -7.55
N SER A 456 40.17 -8.00 -8.08
CA SER A 456 41.07 -9.15 -7.94
C SER A 456 40.76 -10.27 -8.94
N GLN A 457 40.85 -9.95 -10.23
CA GLN A 457 41.25 -10.93 -11.25
C GLN A 457 42.31 -10.29 -12.14
N GLN A 458 43.57 -10.44 -11.74
CA GLN A 458 44.72 -10.37 -12.65
C GLN A 458 45.74 -11.42 -12.25
#